data_AF-A0A845R6G6-F1
#
_entry.id   AF-A0A845R6G6-F1
#
_cell.length_a   1.000
_cell.length_b   1.000
_cell.length_c   1.000
_cell.angle_alpha   90.00
_cell.angle_beta   90.00
_cell.angle_gamma   90.00
#
_symmetry.space_group_name_H-M   'P 1'
#
loop_
_entity.id
_entity.type
_entity.pdbx_description
1 polymer ?
#
loop_
_entity_poly.entity_id
_entity_poly.type
_entity_poly.pdbx_seq_one_letter_code
_entity_poly.pdbx_strand_id
1 'polypeptide(L)'
;MQILIGEVNTVTHDERNKRLNGIRLVLATSGYCEKEFVILGGADEENHRKLTEVEFELTGNYFGFNNIEDFRQAWKDGTIDGVPYIEKENIKLIKESSIIKGN
;
A
#
# COMPACT_ATOMS: atom_id res chain seq x y z
N MET A 1 -10.66 6.27 -12.04
CA MET A 1 -9.67 6.14 -10.95
C MET A 1 -8.28 6.20 -11.56
N GLN A 2 -7.46 7.17 -11.17
CA GLN A 2 -6.07 7.25 -11.65
C GLN A 2 -5.19 6.35 -10.78
N ILE A 3 -4.43 5.47 -11.41
CA ILE A 3 -3.41 4.65 -10.75
C ILE A 3 -2.08 5.41 -10.77
N LEU A 4 -1.41 5.45 -9.63
CA LEU A 4 -0.16 6.15 -9.40
C LEU A 4 0.87 5.20 -8.80
N ILE A 5 2.14 5.54 -8.95
CA ILE A 5 3.22 4.88 -8.21
C ILE A 5 3.90 5.94 -7.35
N GLY A 6 4.15 5.61 -6.08
CA GLY A 6 4.82 6.48 -5.13
C GLY A 6 5.75 5.68 -4.23
N GLU A 7 6.80 6.33 -3.75
CA GLU A 7 7.68 5.77 -2.72
C GLU A 7 7.32 6.38 -1.38
N VAL A 8 7.19 5.54 -0.35
CA VAL A 8 6.99 6.01 1.02
C VAL A 8 8.26 6.71 1.47
N ASN A 9 8.14 7.99 1.81
CA ASN A 9 9.21 8.81 2.35
C ASN A 9 8.66 9.56 3.55
N THR A 10 8.71 8.92 4.71
CA THR A 10 8.07 9.42 5.93
C THR A 10 8.91 10.49 6.61
N VAL A 11 8.23 11.51 7.12
CA VAL A 11 8.73 12.46 8.12
C VAL A 11 7.95 12.35 9.44
N THR A 12 7.15 11.29 9.61
CA THR A 12 6.16 11.17 10.68
C THR A 12 6.67 10.38 11.88
N HIS A 13 5.97 10.54 13.01
CA HIS A 13 6.15 9.72 14.20
C HIS A 13 5.39 8.39 14.14
N ASP A 14 4.56 8.16 13.12
CA ASP A 14 3.74 6.96 12.98
C ASP A 14 4.60 5.72 12.68
N GLU A 15 4.47 4.68 13.51
CA GLU A 15 5.30 3.48 13.43
C GLU A 15 5.01 2.63 12.19
N ARG A 16 3.76 2.63 11.69
CA ARG A 16 3.43 1.94 10.44
C ARG A 16 4.14 2.59 9.26
N ASN A 17 4.04 3.91 9.13
CA ASN A 17 4.67 4.65 8.04
C ASN A 17 6.21 4.59 8.10
N LYS A 18 6.81 4.51 9.30
CA LYS A 18 8.26 4.21 9.46
C LYS A 18 8.66 2.87 8.90
N ARG A 19 7.90 1.80 9.17
CA ARG A 19 8.18 0.46 8.64
C ARG A 19 7.97 0.37 7.13
N LEU A 20 7.05 1.17 6.60
CA LEU A 20 6.82 1.25 5.15
C LEU A 20 7.84 2.13 4.41
N ASN A 21 8.71 2.87 5.10
CA ASN A 21 9.63 3.82 4.48
C ASN A 21 10.56 3.14 3.45
N GLY A 22 10.65 3.74 2.26
CA GLY A 22 11.39 3.23 1.10
C GLY A 22 10.65 2.19 0.27
N ILE A 23 9.44 1.76 0.66
CA ILE A 23 8.62 0.86 -0.15
C ILE A 23 7.94 1.65 -1.27
N ARG A 24 7.99 1.13 -2.50
CA ARG A 24 7.24 1.65 -3.64
C ARG A 24 5.87 1.01 -3.71
N LEU A 25 4.83 1.82 -3.76
CA LEU A 25 3.44 1.41 -3.70
C LEU A 25 2.70 1.77 -4.98
N VAL A 26 1.73 0.92 -5.34
CA VAL A 26 0.68 1.25 -6.30
C VAL A 26 -0.46 1.90 -5.53
N LEU A 27 -0.86 3.08 -5.97
CA LEU A 27 -1.75 3.97 -5.25
C LEU A 27 -2.93 4.41 -6.12
N ALA A 28 -4.08 4.67 -5.50
CA ALA A 28 -5.20 5.39 -6.10
C ALA A 28 -5.61 6.56 -5.23
N THR A 29 -6.17 7.61 -5.83
CA THR A 29 -6.76 8.71 -5.06
C THR A 29 -7.97 8.20 -4.28
N SER A 30 -8.00 8.42 -2.96
CA SER A 30 -9.18 8.10 -2.16
C SER A 30 -10.36 8.98 -2.57
N GLY A 31 -11.54 8.36 -2.75
CA GLY A 31 -12.80 9.08 -2.94
C GLY A 31 -13.42 9.58 -1.63
N TYR A 32 -12.89 9.12 -0.49
CA TYR A 32 -13.40 9.44 0.85
C TYR A 32 -12.60 10.54 1.55
N CYS A 33 -11.27 10.60 1.32
CA CYS A 33 -10.38 11.56 1.97
C CYS A 33 -9.36 12.12 0.97
N GLU A 34 -9.42 13.43 0.72
CA GLU A 34 -8.52 14.08 -0.24
C GLU A 34 -7.04 14.11 0.21
N LYS A 35 -6.76 13.86 1.49
CA LYS A 35 -5.40 13.87 2.05
C LYS A 35 -4.70 12.53 1.98
N GLU A 36 -5.36 11.49 1.49
CA GLU A 36 -4.87 10.12 1.52
C GLU A 36 -4.83 9.49 0.12
N PHE A 37 -3.92 8.54 -0.03
CA PHE A 37 -3.97 7.55 -1.09
C PHE A 37 -4.49 6.23 -0.53
N VAL A 38 -5.21 5.52 -1.40
CA VAL A 38 -5.57 4.12 -1.25
C VAL A 38 -4.37 3.28 -1.72
N ILE A 39 -3.87 2.38 -0.89
CA ILE A 39 -2.79 1.45 -1.26
C ILE A 39 -3.41 0.21 -1.94
N LEU A 40 -3.09 0.03 -3.21
CA LEU A 40 -3.55 -1.12 -4.00
C LEU A 40 -2.57 -2.31 -3.90
N GLY A 41 -1.31 -2.05 -3.56
CA GLY A 41 -0.26 -3.06 -3.45
C GLY A 41 1.14 -2.46 -3.52
N GLY A 42 2.16 -3.31 -3.62
CA GLY A 42 3.53 -2.88 -3.92
C GLY A 42 3.72 -2.72 -5.43
N ALA A 43 4.66 -1.85 -5.83
CA ALA A 43 4.94 -1.55 -7.23
C ALA A 43 5.57 -2.73 -8.01
N ASP A 44 6.17 -3.68 -7.30
CA ASP A 44 6.73 -4.92 -7.80
C ASP A 44 6.60 -6.02 -6.73
N GLU A 45 7.05 -7.24 -7.05
CA GLU A 45 6.96 -8.40 -6.16
C GLU A 45 7.69 -8.19 -4.82
N GLU A 46 8.87 -7.57 -4.85
CA GLU A 46 9.65 -7.31 -3.64
C GLU A 46 8.92 -6.31 -2.72
N ASN A 47 8.46 -5.19 -3.30
CA ASN A 47 7.73 -4.17 -2.58
C ASN A 47 6.38 -4.70 -2.06
N HIS A 48 5.70 -5.54 -2.84
CA HIS A 48 4.44 -6.14 -2.42
C HIS A 48 4.65 -7.11 -1.26
N ARG A 49 5.72 -7.93 -1.32
CA ARG A 49 6.10 -8.80 -0.21
C ARG A 49 6.37 -8.00 1.07
N LYS A 50 7.19 -6.95 1.01
CA LYS A 50 7.49 -6.08 2.15
C LYS A 50 6.24 -5.39 2.71
N LEU A 51 5.37 -4.86 1.84
CA LEU A 51 4.10 -4.26 2.25
C LEU A 51 3.24 -5.26 3.03
N THR A 52 3.04 -6.46 2.47
CA THR A 52 2.20 -7.49 3.12
C THR A 52 2.79 -7.97 4.45
N GLU A 53 4.13 -8.05 4.57
CA GLU A 53 4.81 -8.36 5.83
C GLU A 53 4.53 -7.31 6.90
N VAL A 54 4.71 -6.03 6.59
CA VAL A 54 4.44 -4.94 7.54
C VAL A 54 2.97 -4.89 7.95
N GLU A 55 2.04 -4.99 7.01
CA GLU A 55 0.61 -4.93 7.30
C GLU A 55 0.13 -6.16 8.10
N PHE A 56 0.66 -7.35 7.80
CA PHE A 56 0.37 -8.57 8.57
C PHE A 56 0.88 -8.46 10.01
N GLU A 57 2.11 -7.97 10.23
CA GLU A 57 2.64 -7.79 11.58
C GLU A 57 1.80 -6.84 12.44
N LEU A 58 1.24 -5.79 11.82
CA LEU A 58 0.48 -4.76 12.51
C LEU A 58 -0.99 -5.13 12.70
N THR A 59 -1.59 -5.81 11.72
CA THR A 59 -3.05 -6.00 11.65
C THR A 59 -3.50 -7.45 11.52
N GLY A 60 -2.60 -8.38 11.17
CA GLY A 60 -2.92 -9.79 10.92
C GLY A 60 -3.67 -10.44 12.08
N ASN A 61 -3.16 -10.27 13.31
CA ASN A 61 -3.82 -10.78 14.52
C ASN A 61 -5.20 -10.13 14.76
N TYR A 62 -5.35 -8.84 14.46
CA TYR A 62 -6.63 -8.14 14.62
C TYR A 62 -7.69 -8.68 13.66
N PHE A 63 -7.29 -9.02 12.44
CA PHE A 63 -8.14 -9.65 11.44
C PHE A 63 -8.28 -11.17 11.59
N GLY A 64 -7.66 -11.78 12.61
CA GLY A 64 -7.77 -13.22 12.90
C GLY A 64 -6.90 -14.13 12.03
N PHE A 65 -5.88 -13.59 11.35
CA PHE A 65 -4.93 -14.37 10.57
C PHE A 65 -3.79 -14.89 11.44
N ASN A 66 -3.47 -16.18 11.30
CA ASN A 66 -2.41 -16.84 12.07
C ASN A 66 -1.08 -16.92 11.31
N ASN A 67 -1.09 -16.71 10.00
CA ASN A 67 0.09 -16.72 9.14
C ASN A 67 -0.08 -15.71 7.99
N ILE A 68 1.04 -15.35 7.38
CA ILE A 68 1.09 -14.32 6.35
C ILE A 68 0.54 -14.81 5.01
N GLU A 69 0.59 -16.11 4.73
CA GLU A 69 0.06 -16.71 3.51
C GLU A 69 -1.46 -16.54 3.42
N ASP A 70 -2.19 -16.82 4.51
CA ASP A 70 -3.64 -16.64 4.59
C ASP A 70 -4.01 -15.15 4.44
N PHE A 71 -3.23 -14.26 5.05
CA PHE A 71 -3.41 -12.81 4.93
C PHE A 71 -3.19 -12.32 3.49
N ARG A 72 -2.13 -12.80 2.81
CA ARG A 72 -1.85 -12.47 1.40
C ARG A 72 -2.97 -12.96 0.49
N GLN A 73 -3.46 -14.18 0.72
CA GLN A 73 -4.56 -14.74 -0.06
C GLN A 73 -5.84 -13.92 0.15
N ALA A 74 -6.17 -13.57 1.39
CA ALA A 74 -7.34 -12.75 1.70
C ALA A 74 -7.25 -11.33 1.14
N TRP A 75 -6.07 -10.71 1.12
CA TRP A 75 -5.86 -9.42 0.43
C TRP A 75 -6.10 -9.58 -1.07
N LYS A 76 -5.50 -10.59 -1.70
CA LYS A 76 -5.64 -10.85 -3.15
C LYS A 76 -7.10 -11.10 -3.55
N ASP A 77 -7.84 -11.82 -2.71
CA ASP A 77 -9.25 -12.15 -2.96
C ASP A 77 -10.19 -10.99 -2.60
N GLY A 78 -9.67 -9.85 -2.11
CA GLY A 78 -10.46 -8.70 -1.70
C GLY A 78 -11.32 -8.96 -0.46
N THR A 79 -10.97 -9.98 0.33
CA THR A 79 -11.71 -10.38 1.55
C THR A 79 -11.37 -9.48 2.74
N ILE A 80 -10.18 -8.88 2.75
CA ILE A 80 -9.82 -7.83 3.70
C ILE A 80 -10.44 -6.52 3.21
N ASP A 81 -11.61 -6.18 3.77
CA ASP A 81 -12.30 -4.93 3.46
C ASP A 81 -11.76 -3.83 4.37
N GLY A 82 -10.90 -2.99 3.79
CA GLY A 82 -10.08 -2.04 4.53
C GLY A 82 -8.86 -1.73 3.70
N VAL A 83 -9.05 -1.04 2.57
CA VAL A 83 -7.94 -0.74 1.69
C VAL A 83 -6.94 0.13 2.47
N PRO A 84 -5.71 -0.33 2.71
CA PRO A 84 -4.79 0.40 3.58
C PRO A 84 -4.57 1.80 2.99
N TYR A 85 -4.69 2.83 3.82
CA TYR A 85 -4.48 4.22 3.39
C TYR A 85 -3.10 4.71 3.80
N ILE A 86 -2.62 5.75 3.12
CA ILE A 86 -1.40 6.47 3.50
C ILE A 86 -1.57 7.95 3.18
N GLU A 87 -1.16 8.82 4.10
CA GLU A 87 -1.26 10.26 3.86
C GLU A 87 -0.35 10.68 2.70
N LYS A 88 -0.86 11.57 1.85
CA LYS A 88 -0.16 12.03 0.64
C LYS A 88 1.19 12.68 0.96
N GLU A 89 1.32 13.31 2.12
CA GLU A 89 2.58 13.92 2.58
C GLU A 89 3.71 12.90 2.82
N ASN A 90 3.36 11.63 3.04
CA ASN A 90 4.29 10.53 3.24
C ASN A 90 4.70 9.85 1.94
N ILE A 91 4.20 10.33 0.79
CA ILE A 91 4.44 9.74 -0.51
C ILE A 91 5.17 10.72 -1.42
N LYS A 92 6.34 10.30 -1.90
CA LYS A 92 6.98 10.91 -3.06
C LYS A 92 6.48 10.23 -4.33
N LEU A 93 5.57 10.89 -5.04
CA LEU A 93 5.06 10.37 -6.32
C LEU A 93 6.17 10.25 -7.35
N ILE A 94 6.26 9.08 -7.99
CA ILE A 94 7.19 8.81 -9.08
C ILE A 94 6.44 9.14 -10.36
N LYS A 95 6.89 10.18 -11.07
CA LYS A 95 6.39 10.48 -12.41
C LYS A 95 6.89 9.38 -13.34
N GLU A 96 6.09 8.35 -13.58
CA GLU A 96 6.30 7.51 -14.74
C GLU A 96 5.92 8.32 -15.99
N SER A 97 6.91 8.55 -16.85
CA SER A 97 6.69 9.06 -18.19
C SER A 97 5.81 8.06 -18.94
N SER A 98 4.55 8.42 -19.16
CA SER A 98 3.71 7.95 -20.27
C SER A 98 3.43 6.43 -20.35
N ILE A 99 2.22 6.05 -19.95
CA ILE A 99 1.28 5.23 -20.73
C ILE A 99 1.83 3.91 -21.31
N ILE A 100 1.43 2.77 -20.72
CA ILE A 100 1.14 1.57 -21.51
C ILE A 100 -0.37 1.56 -21.75
N LYS A 101 -0.80 2.18 -22.85
CA LYS A 101 -2.06 1.81 -23.49
C LYS A 101 -1.75 0.51 -24.23
N GLY A 102 -2.12 -0.61 -23.62
CA GLY A 102 -2.13 -1.89 -24.32
C GLY A 102 -3.12 -1.80 -25.49
N ASN A 103 -2.64 -2.24 -26.65
CA ASN A 103 -3.40 -2.38 -27.90
C ASN A 103 -4.60 -3.34 -27.75
#